data_AF-A0A1X2FW49-F1
#
_entry.id   AF-A0A1X2FW49-F1
#
_cell.length_a   1.000
_cell.length_b   1.000
_cell.length_c   1.000
_cell.angle_alpha   90.00
_cell.angle_beta   90.00
_cell.angle_gamma   90.00
#
_symmetry.space_group_name_H-M   'P 1'
#
loop_
_entity.id
_entity.type
_entity.pdbx_description
1 polymer ?
#
loop_
_entity_poly.entity_id
_entity_poly.type
_entity_poly.pdbx_seq_one_letter_code
_entity_poly.pdbx_strand_id
1 'polypeptide(L)'
;MKEHIKTAVLILLVSTSLYFSYTLWTSFPQKSFFMTKSIPVSVDISDILRPSSIIVESSGTFMDVTSSNDINSVWMNTVKILKEIEDTTLSQLSKNDLNHKGDFVHIYFGKGITEDLFKNALKLSDSPILKIGQDTLIKEIVIKLGVKPQIIFTDYSSYYAIDLKNPSYFLSLISKQFQSSINYSITTSGDVYGENTFAVKSFQLKRYVNRGFENDTVYRTITKNVFVNISVVREIKENSGSYIYTDGVRGLRLYKNGLIEYFDTTTASSKLTFGKVESLDKAVEFIKALGIDEKNVYLTGVSGSGGDYSFAFNYDYDYPVYAMKNGDIKDPIYVFVSNGTIKSAIVSYMDIYYAGQYNGGFYDIGKLLKDHKVDDVQFVDMVYVFDGNELIPAWYVKTQTNEYFFSALDGKIM
;
A
#
# COMPACT_ATOMS: atom_id res chain seq x y z
N MET A 1 52.87 -50.74 -23.57
CA MET A 1 53.15 -49.82 -22.44
C MET A 1 52.84 -48.35 -22.74
N LYS A 2 53.38 -47.75 -23.83
CA LYS A 2 53.05 -46.36 -24.23
C LYS A 2 51.56 -46.09 -24.44
N GLU A 3 50.82 -47.03 -25.02
CA GLU A 3 49.39 -46.84 -25.28
C GLU A 3 48.54 -46.84 -24.01
N HIS A 4 48.79 -47.78 -23.08
CA HIS A 4 48.09 -47.80 -21.79
C HIS A 4 48.31 -46.53 -20.96
N ILE A 5 49.51 -45.92 -21.04
CA ILE A 5 49.79 -44.65 -20.38
C ILE A 5 48.98 -43.52 -21.02
N LYS A 6 48.87 -43.48 -22.35
CA LYS A 6 48.05 -42.48 -23.07
C LYS A 6 46.56 -42.63 -22.70
N THR A 7 46.06 -43.86 -22.64
CA THR A 7 44.67 -44.13 -22.25
C THR A 7 44.40 -43.73 -20.80
N ALA A 8 45.32 -44.02 -19.87
CA ALA A 8 45.19 -43.62 -18.48
C ALA A 8 45.18 -42.09 -18.31
N VAL A 9 46.07 -41.39 -19.02
CA VAL A 9 46.10 -39.92 -19.03
C VAL A 9 44.81 -39.35 -19.62
N LEU A 10 44.29 -39.94 -20.70
CA LEU A 10 43.03 -39.51 -21.32
C LEU A 10 41.85 -39.67 -20.35
N ILE A 11 41.74 -40.83 -19.69
CA ILE A 11 40.69 -41.09 -18.69
C ILE A 11 40.79 -40.08 -17.55
N LEU A 12 42.00 -39.86 -17.02
CA LEU A 12 42.22 -38.86 -15.97
C LEU A 12 41.78 -37.46 -16.43
N LEU A 13 42.10 -37.07 -17.67
CA LEU A 13 41.74 -35.77 -18.20
C LEU A 13 40.23 -35.61 -18.33
N VAL A 14 39.54 -36.64 -18.85
CA VAL A 14 38.08 -36.66 -18.99
C VAL A 14 37.40 -36.64 -17.62
N SER A 15 37.85 -37.47 -16.68
CA SER A 15 37.30 -37.48 -15.31
C SER A 15 37.52 -36.15 -14.60
N THR A 16 38.69 -35.53 -14.77
CA THR A 16 39.00 -34.22 -14.18
C THR A 16 38.16 -33.12 -14.83
N SER A 17 37.93 -33.19 -16.14
CA SER A 17 37.02 -32.27 -16.85
C SER A 17 35.59 -32.40 -16.35
N LEU A 18 35.07 -33.64 -16.21
CA LEU A 18 33.73 -33.89 -15.67
C LEU A 18 33.62 -33.43 -14.22
N TYR A 19 34.65 -33.66 -13.41
CA TYR A 19 34.71 -33.19 -12.03
C TYR A 19 34.71 -31.67 -11.95
N PHE A 20 35.50 -30.97 -12.77
CA PHE A 20 35.50 -29.51 -12.81
C PHE A 20 34.21 -28.93 -13.38
N SER A 21 33.59 -29.55 -14.38
CA SER A 21 32.27 -29.14 -14.88
C SER A 21 31.19 -29.33 -13.81
N TYR A 22 31.17 -30.48 -13.12
CA TYR A 22 30.27 -30.72 -11.99
C TYR A 22 30.51 -29.72 -10.88
N THR A 23 31.78 -29.47 -10.52
CA THR A 23 32.16 -28.49 -9.50
C THR A 23 31.69 -27.11 -9.94
N LEU A 24 32.03 -26.60 -11.13
CA LEU A 24 31.58 -25.27 -11.59
C LEU A 24 30.06 -25.12 -11.63
N TRP A 25 29.33 -26.18 -11.96
CA TRP A 25 27.87 -26.17 -12.00
C TRP A 25 27.25 -26.19 -10.59
N THR A 26 27.91 -26.84 -9.62
CA THR A 26 27.45 -26.97 -8.22
C THR A 26 28.07 -25.98 -7.23
N SER A 27 29.18 -25.34 -7.60
CA SER A 27 29.98 -24.40 -6.79
C SER A 27 29.78 -22.95 -7.17
N PHE A 28 28.71 -22.63 -7.91
CA PHE A 28 28.05 -21.34 -7.73
C PHE A 28 27.94 -21.09 -6.22
N PRO A 29 28.38 -19.94 -5.69
CA PRO A 29 28.73 -19.83 -4.27
C PRO A 29 27.46 -19.87 -3.42
N GLN A 30 26.94 -21.06 -3.11
CA GLN A 30 25.71 -21.27 -2.33
C GLN A 30 25.93 -21.12 -0.83
N LYS A 31 27.17 -20.96 -0.36
CA LYS A 31 27.50 -20.89 1.06
C LYS A 31 28.33 -19.64 1.31
N SER A 32 27.76 -18.75 2.14
CA SER A 32 28.42 -17.66 2.90
C SER A 32 28.70 -16.29 2.26
N PHE A 33 28.11 -15.88 1.14
CA PHE A 33 28.19 -14.47 0.68
C PHE A 33 26.88 -13.66 0.77
N PHE A 34 25.78 -14.30 1.16
CA PHE A 34 24.44 -13.73 1.07
C PHE A 34 24.01 -13.01 2.34
N MET A 35 24.80 -12.04 2.82
CA MET A 35 24.18 -11.00 3.63
C MET A 35 23.22 -10.22 2.72
N THR A 36 22.09 -9.76 3.24
CA THR A 36 21.48 -8.53 2.73
C THR A 36 22.29 -7.40 3.34
N LYS A 37 22.50 -6.30 2.61
CA LYS A 37 23.13 -5.12 3.20
C LYS A 37 22.15 -4.64 4.25
N SER A 38 22.45 -4.84 5.53
CA SER A 38 21.68 -4.20 6.60
C SER A 38 21.97 -2.72 6.45
N ILE A 39 21.04 -1.98 5.86
CA ILE A 39 21.05 -0.53 5.96
C ILE A 39 20.60 -0.26 7.40
N PRO A 40 21.47 0.27 8.29
CA PRO A 40 21.11 0.53 9.66
C PRO A 40 20.29 1.82 9.68
N VAL A 41 19.02 1.72 9.31
CA VAL A 41 18.06 2.81 9.46
C VAL A 41 16.82 2.20 10.06
N SER A 42 16.63 2.43 11.36
CA SER A 42 15.32 2.21 11.99
C SER A 42 14.36 3.19 11.33
N VAL A 43 13.40 2.68 10.56
CA VAL A 43 12.30 3.51 10.07
C VAL A 43 11.31 3.65 11.22
N ASP A 44 10.89 4.87 11.53
CA ASP A 44 9.80 5.04 12.49
C ASP A 44 8.51 4.58 11.80
N ILE A 45 7.95 3.45 12.24
CA ILE A 45 6.73 2.86 11.66
C ILE A 45 5.57 3.86 11.68
N SER A 46 5.59 4.85 12.58
CA SER A 46 4.62 5.95 12.57
C SER A 46 4.62 6.78 11.29
N ASP A 47 5.75 6.86 10.56
CA ASP A 47 5.83 7.58 9.30
C ASP A 47 5.10 6.84 8.17
N ILE A 48 4.95 5.52 8.29
CA ILE A 48 4.33 4.63 7.29
C ILE A 48 2.85 4.36 7.59
N LEU A 49 2.45 4.41 8.87
CA LEU A 49 1.05 4.24 9.25
C LEU A 49 0.30 5.56 9.09
N ARG A 50 -0.37 5.71 7.95
CA ARG A 50 -1.21 6.87 7.62
C ARG A 50 -2.58 6.43 7.11
N PRO A 51 -3.61 7.28 7.25
CA PRO A 51 -4.87 7.05 6.60
C PRO A 51 -4.72 7.07 5.07
N SER A 52 -5.51 6.23 4.37
CA SER A 52 -5.65 6.27 2.93
C SER A 52 -6.51 7.44 2.46
N SER A 53 -7.55 7.78 3.22
CA SER A 53 -8.46 8.89 2.94
C SER A 53 -9.13 9.38 4.22
N ILE A 54 -9.55 10.64 4.22
CA ILE A 54 -10.27 11.27 5.32
C ILE A 54 -11.50 11.98 4.76
N ILE A 55 -12.68 11.57 5.22
CA ILE A 55 -13.95 12.12 4.76
C ILE A 55 -14.68 12.76 5.94
N VAL A 56 -15.07 14.02 5.78
CA VAL A 56 -15.90 14.74 6.75
C VAL A 56 -17.34 14.70 6.25
N GLU A 57 -18.21 14.02 7.00
CA GLU A 57 -19.64 13.95 6.75
C GLU A 57 -20.39 14.96 7.64
N SER A 58 -21.26 15.76 7.02
CA SER A 58 -22.15 16.68 7.73
C SER A 58 -23.47 16.79 6.99
N SER A 59 -24.57 16.42 7.65
CA SER A 59 -25.93 16.56 7.11
C SER A 59 -26.11 15.98 5.68
N GLY A 60 -25.52 14.81 5.41
CA GLY A 60 -25.59 14.14 4.10
C GLY A 60 -24.70 14.74 3.00
N THR A 61 -23.87 15.74 3.35
CA THR A 61 -22.77 16.21 2.51
C THR A 61 -21.48 15.59 3.00
N PHE A 62 -20.68 15.09 2.07
CA PHE A 62 -19.38 14.48 2.30
C PHE A 62 -18.31 15.37 1.67
N MET A 63 -17.25 15.58 2.44
CA MET A 63 -16.09 16.34 2.02
C MET A 63 -14.87 15.45 2.16
N ASP A 64 -14.35 15.01 1.02
CA ASP A 64 -13.11 14.26 0.95
C ASP A 64 -11.93 15.23 1.03
N VAL A 65 -11.06 15.04 2.03
CA VAL A 65 -9.92 15.92 2.33
C VAL A 65 -8.69 15.43 1.58
N THR A 66 -8.20 16.22 0.63
CA THR A 66 -7.18 15.77 -0.33
C THR A 66 -5.83 16.47 -0.20
N SER A 67 -5.75 17.52 0.64
CA SER A 67 -4.47 18.15 0.95
C SER A 67 -3.69 17.32 1.97
N SER A 68 -2.48 16.86 1.62
CA SER A 68 -1.60 16.12 2.54
C SER A 68 -1.34 16.87 3.86
N ASN A 69 -1.29 18.21 3.85
CA ASN A 69 -1.14 19.01 5.07
C ASN A 69 -2.36 18.89 5.99
N ASP A 70 -3.56 18.94 5.40
CA ASP A 70 -4.80 18.82 6.15
C ASP A 70 -5.01 17.38 6.64
N ILE A 71 -4.74 16.38 5.79
CA ILE A 71 -4.78 14.96 6.16
C ILE A 71 -3.86 14.71 7.36
N ASN A 72 -2.59 15.16 7.27
CA ASN A 72 -1.63 15.01 8.34
C ASN A 72 -2.08 15.75 9.62
N SER A 73 -2.69 16.93 9.50
CA SER A 73 -3.24 17.65 10.66
C SER A 73 -4.33 16.85 11.36
N VAL A 74 -5.30 16.32 10.61
CA VAL A 74 -6.40 15.51 11.17
C VAL A 74 -5.86 14.23 11.79
N TRP A 75 -4.92 13.57 11.11
CA TRP A 75 -4.30 12.34 11.58
C TRP A 75 -3.53 12.57 12.90
N MET A 76 -2.68 13.58 12.97
CA MET A 76 -1.89 13.88 14.18
C MET A 76 -2.78 14.21 15.38
N ASN A 77 -3.90 14.92 15.18
CA ASN A 77 -4.87 15.16 16.26
C ASN A 77 -5.63 13.90 16.66
N THR A 78 -5.92 13.01 15.71
CA THR A 78 -6.49 11.69 16.00
C THR A 78 -5.53 10.87 16.87
N VAL A 79 -4.26 10.75 16.46
CA VAL A 79 -3.22 10.05 17.23
C VAL A 79 -3.06 10.65 18.62
N LYS A 80 -3.05 11.98 18.73
CA LYS A 80 -2.98 12.68 20.02
C LYS A 80 -4.13 12.25 20.95
N ILE A 81 -5.36 12.26 20.45
CA ILE A 81 -6.53 11.86 21.24
C ILE A 81 -6.45 10.39 21.61
N LEU A 82 -6.06 9.51 20.69
CA LEU A 82 -5.88 8.08 20.97
C LEU A 82 -4.88 7.80 22.10
N LYS A 83 -3.84 8.63 22.24
CA LYS A 83 -2.86 8.58 23.33
C LYS A 83 -3.39 9.09 24.66
N GLU A 84 -4.36 10.01 24.64
CA GLU A 84 -4.98 10.59 25.83
C GLU A 84 -6.15 9.73 26.37
N ILE A 85 -6.56 8.68 25.65
CA ILE A 85 -7.61 7.76 26.11
C ILE A 85 -7.03 6.86 27.19
N GLU A 86 -7.26 7.24 28.45
CA GLU A 86 -7.01 6.44 29.64
C GLU A 86 -8.35 5.94 30.25
N ASP A 87 -8.34 4.75 30.85
CA ASP A 87 -9.42 4.20 31.69
C ASP A 87 -10.84 4.24 31.08
N THR A 88 -10.98 3.99 29.78
CA THR A 88 -12.29 4.02 29.11
C THR A 88 -12.75 2.61 28.71
N THR A 89 -14.04 2.32 28.89
CA THR A 89 -14.64 1.02 28.54
C THR A 89 -14.84 0.91 27.03
N LEU A 90 -14.17 -0.06 26.42
CA LEU A 90 -14.43 -0.46 25.05
C LEU A 90 -15.79 -1.16 24.99
N SER A 91 -16.71 -0.65 24.17
CA SER A 91 -18.03 -1.23 23.97
C SER A 91 -18.11 -1.83 22.57
N GLN A 92 -18.55 -3.08 22.44
CA GLN A 92 -18.86 -3.65 21.14
C GLN A 92 -20.25 -3.17 20.70
N LEU A 93 -20.36 -2.67 19.48
CA LEU A 93 -21.61 -2.19 18.89
C LEU A 93 -22.10 -3.15 17.80
N SER A 94 -23.41 -3.20 17.59
CA SER A 94 -23.97 -3.80 16.38
C SER A 94 -23.97 -2.78 15.23
N LYS A 95 -24.00 -3.25 13.99
CA LYS A 95 -24.09 -2.36 12.81
C LYS A 95 -25.31 -1.42 12.88
N ASN A 96 -26.41 -1.87 13.48
CA ASN A 96 -27.63 -1.09 13.61
C ASN A 96 -27.51 0.06 14.62
N ASP A 97 -26.54 0.00 15.54
CA ASP A 97 -26.29 1.07 16.53
C ASP A 97 -25.54 2.27 15.91
N LEU A 98 -24.95 2.07 14.72
CA LEU A 98 -24.43 3.15 13.89
C LEU A 98 -25.59 3.83 13.16
N ASN A 99 -26.32 4.65 13.90
CA ASN A 99 -27.23 5.59 13.27
C ASN A 99 -26.38 6.58 12.45
N HIS A 100 -26.39 6.45 11.12
CA HIS A 100 -25.70 7.33 10.15
C HIS A 100 -26.29 8.76 10.10
N LYS A 101 -27.26 9.09 10.94
CA LYS A 101 -27.74 10.48 11.08
C LYS A 101 -26.85 11.22 12.09
N GLY A 102 -26.01 12.11 11.58
CA GLY A 102 -25.13 12.95 12.39
C GLY A 102 -23.98 13.53 11.58
N ASP A 103 -23.03 14.11 12.31
CA ASP A 103 -21.78 14.59 11.75
C ASP A 103 -20.68 13.58 12.10
N PHE A 104 -19.87 13.21 11.12
CA PHE A 104 -18.85 12.17 11.26
C PHE A 104 -17.54 12.59 10.61
N VAL A 105 -16.44 12.09 11.16
CA VAL A 105 -15.14 12.10 10.49
C VAL A 105 -14.73 10.66 10.29
N HIS A 106 -14.59 10.27 9.03
CA HIS A 106 -14.18 8.93 8.61
C HIS A 106 -12.70 8.97 8.26
N ILE A 107 -11.94 8.02 8.79
CA ILE A 107 -10.50 7.88 8.58
C ILE A 107 -10.23 6.45 8.14
N TYR A 108 -9.88 6.25 6.87
CA TYR A 108 -9.73 4.94 6.25
C TYR A 108 -8.28 4.46 6.23
N PHE A 109 -8.03 3.15 6.25
CA PHE A 109 -6.69 2.53 6.23
C PHE A 109 -6.55 1.47 5.12
N GLY A 110 -7.25 1.63 4.00
CA GLY A 110 -7.22 0.68 2.89
C GLY A 110 -7.71 -0.72 3.26
N LYS A 111 -6.87 -1.74 3.11
CA LYS A 111 -7.18 -3.16 3.38
C LYS A 111 -7.20 -3.50 4.87
N GLY A 112 -6.66 -2.61 5.70
CA GLY A 112 -6.75 -2.68 7.16
C GLY A 112 -5.43 -3.03 7.84
N ILE A 113 -5.30 -2.52 9.07
CA ILE A 113 -4.10 -2.61 9.89
C ILE A 113 -4.39 -3.46 11.11
N THR A 114 -3.44 -4.33 11.46
CA THR A 114 -3.57 -5.18 12.65
C THR A 114 -3.30 -4.38 13.92
N GLU A 115 -3.93 -4.77 15.03
CA GLU A 115 -3.83 -4.10 16.33
C GLU A 115 -2.38 -3.91 16.79
N ASP A 116 -1.54 -4.94 16.62
CA ASP A 116 -0.12 -4.91 17.01
C ASP A 116 0.68 -3.86 16.22
N LEU A 117 0.47 -3.76 14.90
CA LEU A 117 1.11 -2.70 14.11
C LEU A 117 0.61 -1.32 14.52
N PHE A 118 -0.70 -1.17 14.72
CA PHE A 118 -1.32 0.08 15.12
C PHE A 118 -0.77 0.57 16.47
N LYS A 119 -0.67 -0.35 17.45
CA LYS A 119 -0.10 -0.09 18.78
C LYS A 119 1.36 0.36 18.69
N ASN A 120 2.19 -0.40 17.98
CA ASN A 120 3.63 -0.14 17.91
C ASN A 120 3.92 1.16 17.16
N ALA A 121 3.27 1.37 16.01
CA ALA A 121 3.42 2.59 15.22
C ALA A 121 3.03 3.83 16.02
N LEU A 122 1.88 3.79 16.70
CA LEU A 122 1.38 4.95 17.44
C LEU A 122 1.96 5.07 18.85
N LYS A 123 2.77 4.12 19.31
CA LYS A 123 3.35 4.08 20.66
C LYS A 123 2.24 4.17 21.72
N LEU A 124 1.16 3.43 21.54
CA LEU A 124 0.02 3.38 22.46
C LEU A 124 0.33 2.40 23.60
N SER A 125 0.70 2.95 24.76
CA SER A 125 0.83 2.20 26.00
C SER A 125 -0.54 2.13 26.68
N ASP A 126 -0.99 0.93 27.05
CA ASP A 126 -2.19 0.70 27.89
C ASP A 126 -3.54 1.30 27.40
N SER A 127 -3.68 1.50 26.09
CA SER A 127 -4.94 2.01 25.50
C SER A 127 -6.05 0.95 25.49
N PRO A 128 -7.33 1.32 25.69
CA PRO A 128 -8.47 0.39 25.56
C PRO A 128 -8.58 -0.29 24.18
N ILE A 129 -7.93 0.28 23.16
CA ILE A 129 -7.82 -0.32 21.81
C ILE A 129 -7.19 -1.72 21.85
N LEU A 130 -6.41 -2.03 22.89
CA LEU A 130 -5.78 -3.33 23.12
C LEU A 130 -6.76 -4.48 23.40
N LYS A 131 -8.06 -4.18 23.49
CA LYS A 131 -9.13 -5.15 23.75
C LYS A 131 -9.90 -5.52 22.47
N ILE A 132 -9.52 -4.97 21.32
CA ILE A 132 -10.19 -5.22 20.02
C ILE A 132 -9.81 -6.62 19.48
N GLY A 133 -8.67 -7.18 19.86
CA GLY A 133 -8.25 -8.53 19.53
C GLY A 133 -7.16 -8.56 18.48
N GLN A 134 -6.16 -9.45 18.66
CA GLN A 134 -4.92 -9.46 17.88
C GLN A 134 -5.09 -9.67 16.37
N ASP A 135 -6.17 -10.35 15.95
CA ASP A 135 -6.44 -10.66 14.54
C ASP A 135 -7.42 -9.68 13.89
N THR A 136 -7.95 -8.71 14.63
CA THR A 136 -8.90 -7.74 14.11
C THR A 136 -8.18 -6.70 13.25
N LEU A 137 -8.68 -6.48 12.03
CA LEU A 137 -8.16 -5.49 11.09
C LEU A 137 -8.88 -4.16 11.22
N ILE A 138 -8.20 -3.13 11.70
CA ILE A 138 -8.74 -1.77 11.71
C ILE A 138 -8.70 -1.23 10.28
N LYS A 139 -9.85 -1.18 9.60
CA LYS A 139 -10.00 -0.61 8.25
C LYS A 139 -10.46 0.83 8.28
N GLU A 140 -11.20 1.21 9.31
CA GLU A 140 -11.73 2.56 9.47
C GLU A 140 -11.80 2.96 10.94
N ILE A 141 -11.52 4.24 11.19
CA ILE A 141 -11.85 4.94 12.42
C ILE A 141 -12.94 5.95 12.10
N VAL A 142 -14.10 5.81 12.75
CA VAL A 142 -15.22 6.75 12.65
C VAL A 142 -15.28 7.58 13.92
N ILE A 143 -15.23 8.88 13.77
CA ILE A 143 -15.40 9.83 14.86
C ILE A 143 -16.80 10.40 14.76
N LYS A 144 -17.70 9.85 15.58
CA LYS A 144 -19.09 10.30 15.67
C LYS A 144 -19.15 11.56 16.52
N LEU A 145 -19.72 12.61 15.95
CA LEU A 145 -19.92 13.90 16.61
C LEU A 145 -21.40 14.05 16.99
N GLY A 146 -21.69 14.78 18.07
CA GLY A 146 -23.05 15.04 18.54
C GLY A 146 -23.23 14.84 20.04
N VAL A 147 -24.44 14.44 20.46
CA VAL A 147 -24.84 14.37 21.88
C VAL A 147 -23.99 13.38 22.69
N LYS A 148 -23.61 12.26 22.06
CA LYS A 148 -22.69 11.28 22.63
C LYS A 148 -21.53 11.06 21.66
N PRO A 149 -20.48 11.87 21.73
CA PRO A 149 -19.32 11.75 20.85
C PRO A 149 -18.59 10.44 21.11
N GLN A 150 -18.17 9.73 20.06
CA GLN A 150 -17.50 8.44 20.16
C GLN A 150 -16.44 8.27 19.09
N ILE A 151 -15.38 7.54 19.41
CA ILE A 151 -14.42 7.00 18.45
C ILE A 151 -14.76 5.53 18.24
N ILE A 152 -14.94 5.12 17.00
CA ILE A 152 -15.38 3.79 16.62
C ILE A 152 -14.34 3.18 15.68
N PHE A 153 -13.86 1.99 16.01
CA PHE A 153 -12.94 1.20 15.18
C PHE A 153 -13.73 0.09 14.50
N THR A 154 -13.49 -0.13 13.22
CA THR A 154 -14.19 -1.18 12.47
C THR A 154 -13.37 -1.82 11.36
N ASP A 155 -13.67 -3.09 11.10
CA ASP A 155 -13.26 -3.88 9.94
C ASP A 155 -14.41 -4.07 8.93
N TYR A 156 -15.53 -3.34 9.14
CA TYR A 156 -16.87 -3.43 8.55
C TYR A 156 -17.75 -4.62 8.98
N SER A 157 -17.22 -5.55 9.77
CA SER A 157 -17.97 -6.68 10.34
C SER A 157 -18.27 -6.47 11.83
N SER A 158 -17.33 -5.86 12.53
CA SER A 158 -17.31 -5.62 13.97
C SER A 158 -17.05 -4.14 14.23
N TYR A 159 -17.68 -3.63 15.29
CA TYR A 159 -17.61 -2.21 15.64
C TYR A 159 -17.28 -2.08 17.12
N TYR A 160 -16.23 -1.32 17.42
CA TYR A 160 -15.75 -1.13 18.78
C TYR A 160 -15.70 0.36 19.09
N ALA A 161 -16.46 0.80 20.09
CA ALA A 161 -16.62 2.20 20.42
C ALA A 161 -16.00 2.57 21.77
N ILE A 162 -15.44 3.78 21.80
CA ILE A 162 -14.90 4.44 22.98
C ILE A 162 -15.56 5.83 23.05
N ASP A 163 -16.05 6.20 24.23
CA ASP A 163 -16.64 7.53 24.44
C ASP A 163 -15.57 8.62 24.33
N LEU A 164 -15.83 9.64 23.50
CA LEU A 164 -14.91 10.74 23.24
C LEU A 164 -15.25 11.93 24.14
N LYS A 165 -14.38 12.21 25.12
CA LYS A 165 -14.61 13.28 26.12
C LYS A 165 -14.55 14.69 25.51
N ASN A 166 -13.68 14.94 24.54
CA ASN A 166 -13.48 16.26 23.95
C ASN A 166 -13.47 16.21 22.41
N PRO A 167 -14.63 16.42 21.76
CA PRO A 167 -14.74 16.40 20.30
C PRO A 167 -14.39 17.74 19.62
N SER A 168 -13.94 18.76 20.36
CA SER A 168 -13.87 20.16 19.88
C SER A 168 -13.06 20.33 18.59
N TYR A 169 -11.94 19.61 18.47
CA TYR A 169 -11.13 19.64 17.25
C TYR A 169 -11.92 19.14 16.04
N PHE A 170 -12.57 17.98 16.15
CA PHE A 170 -13.31 17.38 15.05
C PHE A 170 -14.58 18.16 14.71
N LEU A 171 -15.25 18.74 15.71
CA LEU A 171 -16.36 19.68 15.47
C LEU A 171 -15.93 20.87 14.60
N SER A 172 -14.70 21.37 14.77
CA SER A 172 -14.19 22.47 13.95
C SER A 172 -13.99 22.09 12.49
N LEU A 173 -13.80 20.81 12.18
CA LEU A 173 -13.60 20.32 10.81
C LEU A 173 -14.87 20.45 9.97
N ILE A 174 -16.05 20.34 10.59
CA ILE A 174 -17.36 20.45 9.91
C ILE A 174 -17.51 21.79 9.19
N SER A 175 -17.02 22.87 9.80
CA SER A 175 -17.05 24.22 9.23
C SER A 175 -15.74 24.64 8.56
N LYS A 176 -14.72 23.77 8.53
CA LYS A 176 -13.39 24.14 8.04
C LYS A 176 -13.39 24.23 6.52
N GLN A 177 -12.80 25.29 6.01
CA GLN A 177 -12.40 25.36 4.60
C GLN A 177 -11.02 24.72 4.44
N PHE A 178 -10.99 23.52 3.89
CA PHE A 178 -9.75 22.81 3.60
C PHE A 178 -9.01 23.44 2.41
N GLN A 179 -7.69 23.24 2.34
CA GLN A 179 -6.87 23.74 1.24
C GLN A 179 -7.29 23.13 -0.10
N SER A 180 -7.65 21.85 -0.08
CA SER A 180 -8.19 21.10 -1.21
C SER A 180 -9.15 20.04 -0.70
N SER A 181 -10.31 19.92 -1.35
CA SER A 181 -11.32 18.91 -1.02
C SER A 181 -12.25 18.65 -2.21
N ILE A 182 -12.81 17.44 -2.26
CA ILE A 182 -13.93 17.11 -3.16
C ILE A 182 -15.20 17.05 -2.32
N ASN A 183 -16.19 17.86 -2.70
CA ASN A 183 -17.49 17.85 -2.05
C ASN A 183 -18.48 17.06 -2.89
N TYR A 184 -19.11 16.07 -2.26
CA TYR A 184 -20.23 15.36 -2.84
C TYR A 184 -21.39 15.21 -1.86
N SER A 185 -22.61 15.11 -2.36
CA SER A 185 -23.79 14.85 -1.54
C SER A 185 -24.43 13.54 -1.95
N ILE A 186 -24.92 12.79 -0.97
CA ILE A 186 -25.75 11.61 -1.22
C ILE A 186 -27.20 12.02 -1.01
N THR A 187 -27.98 12.06 -2.08
CA THR A 187 -29.43 12.20 -1.99
C THR A 187 -30.07 10.83 -2.11
N THR A 188 -30.58 10.31 -0.99
CA THR A 188 -31.61 9.26 -1.02
C THR A 188 -32.87 9.91 -1.56
N SER A 189 -33.26 9.62 -2.80
CA SER A 189 -34.58 10.04 -3.27
C SER A 189 -35.64 9.44 -2.33
N GLY A 190 -36.50 10.29 -1.78
CA GLY A 190 -37.29 10.06 -0.56
C GLY A 190 -38.43 9.05 -0.66
N ASP A 191 -38.20 7.88 -1.25
CA ASP A 191 -39.06 6.71 -1.15
C ASP A 191 -38.21 5.49 -0.81
N VAL A 192 -38.84 4.49 -0.20
CA VAL A 192 -38.24 3.29 0.44
C VAL A 192 -37.44 2.37 -0.53
N TYR A 193 -37.14 2.85 -1.75
CA TYR A 193 -36.34 2.21 -2.80
C TYR A 193 -35.40 3.20 -3.54
N GLY A 194 -35.09 4.36 -2.98
CA GLY A 194 -34.33 5.41 -3.67
C GLY A 194 -32.85 5.09 -3.87
N GLU A 195 -32.40 5.07 -5.13
CA GLU A 195 -30.99 5.08 -5.53
C GLU A 195 -30.28 6.28 -4.86
N ASN A 196 -29.13 6.02 -4.23
CA ASN A 196 -28.22 7.05 -3.74
C ASN A 196 -27.70 7.85 -4.93
N THR A 197 -28.15 9.09 -5.08
CA THR A 197 -27.65 9.97 -6.14
C THR A 197 -26.48 10.79 -5.61
N PHE A 198 -25.36 10.74 -6.32
CA PHE A 198 -24.12 11.43 -5.96
C PHE A 198 -23.94 12.64 -6.89
N ALA A 199 -23.78 13.83 -6.32
CA ALA A 199 -23.48 15.05 -7.08
C ALA A 199 -22.15 15.62 -6.61
N VAL A 200 -21.21 15.83 -7.54
CA VAL A 200 -19.88 16.37 -7.22
C VAL A 200 -19.80 17.84 -7.64
N LYS A 201 -19.37 18.73 -6.73
CA LYS A 201 -19.09 20.13 -7.09
C LYS A 201 -17.82 20.18 -7.94
N SER A 202 -17.77 21.05 -8.95
CA SER A 202 -16.58 21.23 -9.80
C SER A 202 -15.29 21.36 -8.98
N PHE A 203 -14.31 20.53 -9.28
CA PHE A 203 -12.99 20.49 -8.63
C PHE A 203 -11.91 20.50 -9.71
N GLN A 204 -10.63 20.63 -9.33
CA GLN A 204 -9.49 20.54 -10.24
C GLN A 204 -8.63 19.35 -9.84
N LEU A 205 -8.25 18.52 -10.81
CA LEU A 205 -7.35 17.39 -10.59
C LEU A 205 -5.99 17.68 -11.22
N LYS A 206 -4.95 17.48 -10.40
CA LYS A 206 -3.58 17.57 -10.85
C LYS A 206 -3.30 16.43 -11.83
N ARG A 207 -2.58 16.75 -12.89
CA ARG A 207 -2.08 15.77 -13.84
C ARG A 207 -0.65 15.43 -13.48
N TYR A 208 -0.38 14.14 -13.32
CA TYR A 208 0.96 13.64 -13.01
C TYR A 208 1.42 12.66 -14.09
N VAL A 209 2.64 12.86 -14.57
CA VAL A 209 3.25 12.02 -15.61
C VAL A 209 4.51 11.37 -15.03
N ASN A 210 4.68 10.07 -15.31
CA ASN A 210 5.82 9.28 -14.92
C ASN A 210 6.97 9.48 -15.93
N ARG A 211 8.15 9.80 -15.42
CA ARG A 211 9.39 9.76 -16.20
C ARG A 211 9.87 8.33 -16.41
N GLY A 212 9.42 7.41 -15.57
CA GLY A 212 9.89 6.03 -15.58
C GLY A 212 11.39 5.96 -15.40
N PHE A 213 12.00 4.93 -15.97
CA PHE A 213 13.46 4.79 -15.98
C PHE A 213 14.04 5.43 -17.25
N GLU A 214 14.17 6.75 -17.25
CA GLU A 214 14.76 7.50 -18.36
C GLU A 214 16.28 7.27 -18.53
N ASN A 215 16.97 6.75 -17.50
CA ASN A 215 18.43 6.61 -17.51
C ASN A 215 18.92 5.30 -16.88
N ASP A 216 19.92 4.67 -17.50
CA ASP A 216 20.60 3.46 -17.02
C ASP A 216 21.23 3.64 -15.61
N THR A 217 21.44 4.88 -15.17
CA THR A 217 21.96 5.20 -13.83
C THR A 217 21.02 4.78 -12.70
N VAL A 218 19.69 4.85 -12.90
CA VAL A 218 18.70 4.45 -11.90
C VAL A 218 18.75 2.93 -11.70
N TYR A 219 18.75 2.17 -12.79
CA TYR A 219 18.90 0.70 -12.74
C TYR A 219 20.16 0.30 -11.98
N ARG A 220 21.31 0.91 -12.29
CA ARG A 220 22.58 0.63 -11.60
C ARG A 220 22.52 0.96 -10.11
N THR A 221 21.80 2.02 -9.73
CA THR A 221 21.68 2.43 -8.32
C THR A 221 20.83 1.44 -7.54
N ILE A 222 19.66 1.08 -8.07
CA ILE A 222 18.78 0.07 -7.47
C ILE A 222 19.53 -1.26 -7.34
N THR A 223 20.18 -1.73 -8.41
CA THR A 223 20.95 -2.98 -8.39
C THR A 223 22.05 -2.97 -7.33
N LYS A 224 22.79 -1.87 -7.18
CA LYS A 224 23.83 -1.74 -6.13
C LYS A 224 23.28 -1.75 -4.71
N ASN A 225 22.04 -1.30 -4.53
CA ASN A 225 21.41 -1.25 -3.22
C ASN A 225 20.78 -2.59 -2.82
N VAL A 226 20.19 -3.30 -3.79
CA VAL A 226 19.54 -4.60 -3.58
C VAL A 226 20.55 -5.73 -3.43
N PHE A 227 21.60 -5.76 -4.26
CA PHE A 227 22.62 -6.81 -4.22
C PHE A 227 23.84 -6.39 -3.40
N VAL A 228 24.28 -7.28 -2.50
CA VAL A 228 25.44 -7.02 -1.63
C VAL A 228 26.75 -7.02 -2.38
N ASN A 229 26.90 -7.88 -3.38
CA ASN A 229 28.09 -7.94 -4.20
C ASN A 229 27.71 -7.88 -5.69
N ILE A 230 27.83 -6.70 -6.28
CA ILE A 230 27.51 -6.50 -7.69
C ILE A 230 28.48 -7.25 -8.64
N SER A 231 29.69 -7.62 -8.17
CA SER A 231 30.67 -8.32 -9.01
C SER A 231 30.26 -9.74 -9.41
N VAL A 232 29.30 -10.34 -8.68
CA VAL A 232 28.73 -11.66 -9.01
C VAL A 232 27.37 -11.57 -9.70
N VAL A 233 26.85 -10.35 -9.87
CA VAL A 233 25.55 -10.11 -10.51
C VAL A 233 25.71 -10.13 -12.02
N ARG A 234 24.90 -10.95 -12.69
CA ARG A 234 24.76 -10.98 -14.15
C ARG A 234 23.65 -10.04 -14.57
N GLU A 235 23.89 -9.31 -15.65
CA GLU A 235 22.89 -8.48 -16.33
C GLU A 235 22.42 -9.20 -17.60
N ILE A 236 21.10 -9.28 -17.79
CA ILE A 236 20.46 -9.80 -18.98
C ILE A 236 19.50 -8.71 -19.48
N LYS A 237 19.71 -8.25 -20.72
CA LYS A 237 18.82 -7.30 -21.38
C LYS A 237 17.86 -8.05 -22.29
N GLU A 238 16.57 -7.89 -22.05
CA GLU A 238 15.53 -8.52 -22.87
C GLU A 238 15.19 -7.66 -24.08
N ASN A 239 14.62 -8.28 -25.13
CA ASN A 239 14.19 -7.58 -26.35
C ASN A 239 13.09 -6.54 -26.08
N SER A 240 12.27 -6.76 -25.05
CA SER A 240 11.30 -5.78 -24.52
C SER A 240 11.96 -4.53 -23.94
N GLY A 241 13.28 -4.57 -23.71
CA GLY A 241 14.05 -3.49 -23.12
C GLY A 241 14.02 -3.46 -21.58
N SER A 242 13.50 -4.51 -20.94
CA SER A 242 13.65 -4.78 -19.52
C SER A 242 15.06 -5.30 -19.21
N TYR A 243 15.55 -5.01 -18.00
CA TYR A 243 16.81 -5.51 -17.48
C TYR A 243 16.55 -6.52 -16.37
N ILE A 244 17.23 -7.66 -16.41
CA ILE A 244 17.22 -8.67 -15.35
C ILE A 244 18.62 -8.73 -14.74
N TYR A 245 18.69 -8.55 -13.43
CA TYR A 245 19.88 -8.69 -12.61
C TYR A 245 19.74 -9.93 -11.73
N THR A 246 20.75 -10.81 -11.71
CA THR A 246 20.71 -12.02 -10.89
C THR A 246 22.09 -12.46 -10.42
N ASP A 247 22.17 -12.95 -9.18
CA ASP A 247 23.36 -13.63 -8.62
C ASP A 247 23.22 -15.17 -8.64
N GLY A 248 22.16 -15.70 -9.28
CA GLY A 248 21.85 -17.12 -9.36
C GLY A 248 20.85 -17.62 -8.31
N VAL A 249 20.61 -16.87 -7.23
CA VAL A 249 19.60 -17.22 -6.20
C VAL A 249 18.57 -16.11 -5.98
N ARG A 250 18.96 -14.86 -6.24
CA ARG A 250 18.10 -13.68 -6.26
C ARG A 250 17.96 -13.17 -7.69
N GLY A 251 16.79 -12.65 -8.01
CA GLY A 251 16.53 -11.96 -9.27
C GLY A 251 15.83 -10.63 -9.05
N LEU A 252 16.24 -9.64 -9.82
CA LEU A 252 15.66 -8.31 -9.88
C LEU A 252 15.40 -7.98 -11.34
N ARG A 253 14.13 -7.87 -11.73
CA ARG A 253 13.70 -7.48 -13.07
C ARG A 253 13.15 -6.06 -13.04
N LEU A 254 13.68 -5.21 -13.91
CA LEU A 254 13.34 -3.80 -14.03
C LEU A 254 12.76 -3.57 -15.42
N TYR A 255 11.48 -3.19 -15.48
CA TYR A 255 10.77 -2.91 -16.71
C TYR A 255 10.77 -1.41 -17.00
N LYS A 256 10.76 -1.04 -18.28
CA LYS A 256 10.80 0.37 -18.71
C LYS A 256 9.66 1.22 -18.15
N ASN A 257 8.48 0.62 -17.95
CA ASN A 257 7.29 1.28 -17.43
C ASN A 257 7.31 1.48 -15.90
N GLY A 258 8.45 1.24 -15.23
CA GLY A 258 8.56 1.40 -13.78
C GLY A 258 8.26 0.13 -12.98
N LEU A 259 7.75 -0.94 -13.59
CA LEU A 259 7.54 -2.18 -12.84
C LEU A 259 8.89 -2.77 -12.39
N ILE A 260 8.96 -3.18 -11.14
CA ILE A 260 10.09 -3.89 -10.52
C ILE A 260 9.54 -5.21 -9.98
N GLU A 261 10.21 -6.31 -10.31
CA GLU A 261 9.92 -7.62 -9.75
C GLU A 261 11.20 -8.16 -9.09
N TYR A 262 11.10 -8.53 -7.82
CA TYR A 262 12.17 -9.15 -7.06
C TYR A 262 11.76 -10.53 -6.58
N PHE A 263 12.70 -11.46 -6.57
CA PHE A 263 12.53 -12.78 -5.96
C PHE A 263 13.83 -13.29 -5.33
N ASP A 264 13.71 -14.04 -4.23
CA ASP A 264 14.80 -14.72 -3.55
C ASP A 264 14.43 -16.20 -3.31
N THR A 265 15.19 -17.10 -3.91
CA THR A 265 14.99 -18.56 -3.84
C THR A 265 15.73 -19.23 -2.68
N THR A 266 16.49 -18.47 -1.89
CA THR A 266 17.19 -19.02 -0.73
C THR A 266 16.19 -19.58 0.28
N THR A 267 16.56 -20.61 1.02
CA THR A 267 15.75 -21.07 2.16
C THR A 267 15.94 -20.07 3.30
N ALA A 268 14.85 -19.57 3.87
CA ALA A 268 14.94 -18.71 5.05
C ALA A 268 15.54 -19.49 6.22
N SER A 269 16.37 -18.83 7.03
CA SER A 269 16.96 -19.46 8.22
C SER A 269 15.86 -19.78 9.23
N SER A 270 15.63 -21.06 9.51
CA SER A 270 14.64 -21.52 10.49
C SER A 270 15.00 -21.19 11.95
N LYS A 271 16.12 -20.49 12.18
CA LYS A 271 16.62 -20.17 13.54
C LYS A 271 16.12 -18.82 14.08
N LEU A 272 15.54 -17.96 13.24
CA LEU A 272 15.04 -16.64 13.65
C LEU A 272 13.64 -16.44 13.07
N THR A 273 12.62 -16.47 13.92
CA THR A 273 11.26 -16.06 13.54
C THR A 273 11.12 -14.58 13.86
N PHE A 274 10.97 -13.75 12.82
CA PHE A 274 10.66 -12.33 13.01
C PHE A 274 9.17 -12.15 13.22
N GLY A 275 8.82 -11.24 14.13
CA GLY A 275 7.45 -10.80 14.28
C GLY A 275 7.01 -9.92 13.10
N LYS A 276 5.74 -9.53 13.13
CA LYS A 276 5.11 -8.72 12.07
C LYS A 276 5.75 -7.34 11.97
N VAL A 277 6.04 -6.71 13.11
CA VAL A 277 6.67 -5.38 13.22
C VAL A 277 8.07 -5.40 12.61
N GLU A 278 8.91 -6.36 13.01
CA GLU A 278 10.27 -6.50 12.50
C GLU A 278 10.29 -6.87 10.99
N SER A 279 9.28 -7.62 10.55
CA SER A 279 9.12 -7.94 9.13
C SER A 279 8.68 -6.73 8.30
N LEU A 280 7.85 -5.85 8.87
CA LEU A 280 7.48 -4.58 8.25
C LEU A 280 8.70 -3.68 8.10
N ASP A 281 9.55 -3.56 9.13
CA ASP A 281 10.80 -2.81 9.05
C ASP A 281 11.67 -3.29 7.88
N LYS A 282 11.77 -4.61 7.68
CA LYS A 282 12.48 -5.18 6.52
C LYS A 282 11.84 -4.84 5.19
N ALA A 283 10.51 -4.84 5.11
CA ALA A 283 9.81 -4.44 3.89
C ALA A 283 10.09 -2.96 3.56
N VAL A 284 10.09 -2.07 4.55
CA VAL A 284 10.36 -0.64 4.32
C VAL A 284 11.84 -0.39 4.00
N GLU A 285 12.78 -1.05 4.68
CA GLU A 285 14.21 -1.02 4.30
C GLU A 285 14.41 -1.41 2.83
N PHE A 286 13.68 -2.42 2.35
CA PHE A 286 13.72 -2.86 0.96
C PHE A 286 13.15 -1.81 0.01
N ILE A 287 12.00 -1.21 0.32
CA ILE A 287 11.40 -0.12 -0.48
C ILE A 287 12.39 1.05 -0.61
N LYS A 288 13.05 1.43 0.48
CA LYS A 288 14.10 2.45 0.47
C LYS A 288 15.31 2.07 -0.38
N ALA A 289 15.69 0.80 -0.38
CA ALA A 289 16.78 0.31 -1.23
C ALA A 289 16.45 0.44 -2.72
N LEU A 290 15.17 0.40 -3.10
CA LEU A 290 14.70 0.70 -4.46
C LEU A 290 14.73 2.19 -4.81
N GLY A 291 15.11 3.07 -3.87
CA GLY A 291 15.18 4.52 -4.08
C GLY A 291 13.86 5.26 -3.83
N ILE A 292 12.86 4.59 -3.25
CA ILE A 292 11.58 5.19 -2.88
C ILE A 292 11.71 5.79 -1.47
N ASP A 293 11.36 7.07 -1.33
CA ASP A 293 11.32 7.74 -0.02
C ASP A 293 10.15 7.18 0.81
N GLU A 294 10.45 6.73 2.04
CA GLU A 294 9.46 6.23 2.98
C GLU A 294 8.34 7.23 3.28
N LYS A 295 8.60 8.54 3.14
CA LYS A 295 7.60 9.58 3.41
C LYS A 295 6.52 9.67 2.35
N ASN A 296 6.77 9.11 1.17
CA ASN A 296 5.88 9.11 0.02
C ASN A 296 5.09 7.81 -0.09
N VAL A 297 5.17 6.91 0.90
CA VAL A 297 4.42 5.66 0.92
C VAL A 297 3.76 5.44 2.27
N TYR A 298 2.65 4.71 2.27
CA TYR A 298 1.97 4.30 3.48
C TYR A 298 1.47 2.86 3.37
N LEU A 299 1.34 2.18 4.52
CA LEU A 299 0.88 0.80 4.59
C LEU A 299 -0.64 0.75 4.38
N THR A 300 -1.11 -0.05 3.41
CA THR A 300 -2.54 -0.28 3.18
C THR A 300 -3.03 -1.61 3.72
N GLY A 301 -2.15 -2.58 3.91
CA GLY A 301 -2.58 -3.89 4.37
C GLY A 301 -1.45 -4.80 4.78
N VAL A 302 -1.79 -5.73 5.67
CA VAL A 302 -0.91 -6.81 6.10
C VAL A 302 -1.67 -8.13 6.15
N SER A 303 -1.02 -9.21 5.74
CA SER A 303 -1.53 -10.57 5.87
C SER A 303 -0.41 -11.56 6.15
N GLY A 304 -0.77 -12.77 6.59
CA GLY A 304 0.19 -13.80 6.96
C GLY A 304 0.45 -13.90 8.47
N SER A 305 1.21 -14.92 8.85
CA SER A 305 1.48 -15.28 10.25
C SER A 305 2.72 -16.15 10.36
N GLY A 306 3.21 -16.40 11.58
CA GLY A 306 4.27 -17.40 11.82
C GLY A 306 5.63 -17.06 11.20
N GLY A 307 5.93 -15.77 11.01
CA GLY A 307 7.15 -15.30 10.36
C GLY A 307 7.03 -15.07 8.85
N ASP A 308 5.91 -15.43 8.23
CA ASP A 308 5.62 -15.19 6.82
C ASP A 308 4.55 -14.10 6.69
N TYR A 309 4.95 -12.92 6.21
CA TYR A 309 4.10 -11.74 6.13
C TYR A 309 4.13 -11.11 4.75
N SER A 310 2.96 -10.73 4.25
CA SER A 310 2.80 -9.92 3.04
C SER A 310 2.33 -8.53 3.42
N PHE A 311 2.99 -7.51 2.89
CA PHE A 311 2.68 -6.10 3.12
C PHE A 311 2.30 -5.43 1.79
N ALA A 312 1.20 -4.69 1.80
CA ALA A 312 0.77 -3.85 0.69
C ALA A 312 0.97 -2.38 1.06
N PHE A 313 1.53 -1.60 0.14
CA PHE A 313 1.74 -0.16 0.32
C PHE A 313 1.20 0.63 -0.86
N ASN A 314 0.82 1.86 -0.57
CA ASN A 314 0.38 2.85 -1.55
C ASN A 314 1.27 4.08 -1.50
N TYR A 315 1.16 4.95 -2.50
CA TYR A 315 1.87 6.21 -2.55
C TYR A 315 1.03 7.35 -1.97
N ASP A 316 1.70 8.25 -1.24
CA ASP A 316 1.13 9.49 -0.70
C ASP A 316 1.16 10.58 -1.78
N TYR A 317 0.11 10.63 -2.58
CA TYR A 317 -0.22 11.74 -3.48
C TYR A 317 -1.55 12.35 -3.06
N ASP A 318 -2.13 13.24 -3.88
CA ASP A 318 -3.42 13.88 -3.56
C ASP A 318 -4.57 12.87 -3.35
N TYR A 319 -4.47 11.68 -3.96
CA TYR A 319 -5.45 10.59 -3.88
C TYR A 319 -4.74 9.23 -3.83
N PRO A 320 -5.37 8.17 -3.27
CA PRO A 320 -4.84 6.81 -3.32
C PRO A 320 -4.51 6.38 -4.75
N VAL A 321 -3.41 5.67 -4.93
CA VAL A 321 -2.97 5.18 -6.24
C VAL A 321 -3.15 3.68 -6.35
N TYR A 322 -3.71 3.22 -7.45
CA TYR A 322 -3.70 1.83 -7.84
C TYR A 322 -2.89 1.66 -9.11
N ALA A 323 -2.22 0.52 -9.28
CA ALA A 323 -1.48 0.20 -10.49
C ALA A 323 -2.28 -0.81 -11.33
N MET A 324 -2.37 -0.54 -12.63
CA MET A 324 -2.92 -1.47 -13.60
C MET A 324 -1.85 -2.49 -14.03
N LYS A 325 -2.13 -3.77 -13.84
CA LYS A 325 -1.25 -4.89 -14.22
C LYS A 325 -2.07 -5.97 -14.91
N ASN A 326 -1.83 -6.18 -16.20
CA ASN A 326 -2.49 -7.21 -17.01
C ASN A 326 -4.04 -7.15 -16.95
N GLY A 327 -4.61 -5.95 -16.85
CA GLY A 327 -6.06 -5.73 -16.71
C GLY A 327 -6.58 -5.81 -15.26
N ASP A 328 -5.75 -6.21 -14.30
CA ASP A 328 -6.09 -6.11 -12.88
C ASP A 328 -5.63 -4.77 -12.30
N ILE A 329 -6.42 -4.17 -11.42
CA ILE A 329 -6.05 -2.97 -10.66
C ILE A 329 -5.74 -3.37 -9.22
N LYS A 330 -4.53 -3.07 -8.74
CA LYS A 330 -4.01 -3.51 -7.43
C LYS A 330 -3.19 -2.42 -6.75
N ASP A 331 -2.89 -2.56 -5.45
CA ASP A 331 -1.90 -1.68 -4.80
C ASP A 331 -0.57 -1.65 -5.57
N PRO A 332 0.14 -0.52 -5.59
CA PRO A 332 1.33 -0.36 -6.41
C PRO A 332 2.56 -1.08 -5.84
N ILE A 333 2.57 -1.41 -4.55
CA ILE A 333 3.72 -2.03 -3.89
C ILE A 333 3.26 -3.22 -3.05
N TYR A 334 3.83 -4.39 -3.32
CA TYR A 334 3.68 -5.59 -2.50
C TYR A 334 5.04 -6.16 -2.15
N VAL A 335 5.24 -6.49 -0.87
CA VAL A 335 6.47 -7.10 -0.37
C VAL A 335 6.11 -8.31 0.49
N PHE A 336 6.69 -9.47 0.15
CA PHE A 336 6.57 -10.70 0.93
C PHE A 336 7.87 -10.97 1.68
N VAL A 337 7.77 -11.13 3.00
CA VAL A 337 8.86 -11.35 3.94
C VAL A 337 8.66 -12.69 4.62
N SER A 338 9.67 -13.55 4.58
CA SER A 338 9.69 -14.84 5.29
C SER A 338 10.88 -14.90 6.22
N ASN A 339 10.60 -15.01 7.52
CA ASN A 339 11.57 -15.06 8.61
C ASN A 339 12.67 -13.99 8.46
N GLY A 340 12.25 -12.73 8.24
CA GLY A 340 13.13 -11.57 8.09
C GLY A 340 13.84 -11.45 6.74
N THR A 341 13.57 -12.32 5.78
CA THR A 341 14.14 -12.26 4.43
C THR A 341 13.07 -11.85 3.42
N ILE A 342 13.35 -10.85 2.58
CA ILE A 342 12.47 -10.52 1.44
C ILE A 342 12.51 -11.68 0.46
N LYS A 343 11.36 -12.32 0.21
CA LYS A 343 11.23 -13.45 -0.70
C LYS A 343 10.71 -13.05 -2.06
N SER A 344 9.80 -12.10 -2.10
CA SER A 344 9.37 -11.49 -3.35
C SER A 344 8.90 -10.07 -3.13
N ALA A 345 8.99 -9.26 -4.17
CA ALA A 345 8.36 -7.96 -4.20
C ALA A 345 7.92 -7.61 -5.62
N ILE A 346 6.80 -6.89 -5.71
CA ILE A 346 6.28 -6.32 -6.95
C ILE A 346 6.05 -4.84 -6.65
N VAL A 347 6.75 -3.96 -7.37
CA VAL A 347 6.74 -2.52 -7.10
C VAL A 347 6.55 -1.76 -8.40
N SER A 348 5.48 -0.98 -8.51
CA SER A 348 5.28 0.00 -9.56
C SER A 348 6.03 1.26 -9.17
N TYR A 349 7.29 1.37 -9.58
CA TYR A 349 8.14 2.53 -9.30
C TYR A 349 7.61 3.77 -10.04
N MET A 350 7.32 4.82 -9.27
CA MET A 350 6.74 6.07 -9.76
C MET A 350 7.72 7.23 -9.57
N ASP A 351 8.38 7.66 -10.65
CA ASP A 351 9.10 8.94 -10.71
C ASP A 351 8.21 9.96 -11.42
N ILE A 352 7.18 10.41 -10.70
CA ILE A 352 6.17 11.28 -11.26
C ILE A 352 6.51 12.75 -11.05
N TYR A 353 6.15 13.57 -12.03
CA TYR A 353 6.19 15.02 -11.92
C TYR A 353 4.83 15.62 -12.25
N TYR A 354 4.57 16.77 -11.64
CA TYR A 354 3.36 17.55 -11.92
C TYR A 354 3.43 18.14 -13.33
N ALA A 355 2.47 17.75 -14.17
CA ALA A 355 2.38 18.09 -15.59
C ALA A 355 1.20 19.04 -15.90
N GLY A 356 0.72 19.77 -14.89
CA GLY A 356 -0.40 20.70 -15.01
C GLY A 356 -1.69 20.17 -14.40
N GLN A 357 -2.83 20.70 -14.84
CA GLN A 357 -4.16 20.26 -14.40
C GLN A 357 -4.85 19.52 -15.54
N TYR A 358 -5.74 18.59 -15.23
CA TYR A 358 -6.69 18.08 -16.22
C TYR A 358 -7.63 19.20 -16.66
N ASN A 359 -7.72 19.43 -17.97
CA ASN A 359 -8.61 20.44 -18.56
C ASN A 359 -9.92 19.78 -18.96
N GLY A 360 -11.02 20.07 -18.25
CA GLY A 360 -12.35 19.56 -18.60
C GLY A 360 -13.28 19.41 -17.41
N GLY A 361 -14.55 19.12 -17.68
CA GLY A 361 -15.46 18.62 -16.66
C GLY A 361 -15.22 17.14 -16.42
N PHE A 362 -15.26 16.69 -15.17
CA PHE A 362 -15.18 15.28 -14.81
C PHE A 362 -16.53 14.59 -15.03
N TYR A 363 -16.50 13.30 -15.34
CA TYR A 363 -17.71 12.52 -15.53
C TYR A 363 -18.51 12.46 -14.22
N ASP A 364 -19.78 12.84 -14.30
CA ASP A 364 -20.68 12.84 -13.15
C ASP A 364 -20.88 11.42 -12.64
N ILE A 365 -20.53 11.19 -11.37
CA ILE A 365 -20.59 9.87 -10.75
C ILE A 365 -22.03 9.34 -10.65
N GLY A 366 -23.02 10.20 -10.40
CA GLY A 366 -24.42 9.79 -10.37
C GLY A 366 -24.87 9.25 -11.73
N LYS A 367 -24.53 9.95 -12.81
CA LYS A 367 -24.75 9.50 -14.19
C LYS A 367 -23.98 8.20 -14.47
N LEU A 368 -22.74 8.10 -14.02
CA LEU A 368 -21.87 6.94 -14.22
C LEU A 368 -22.47 5.66 -13.66
N LEU A 369 -22.92 5.71 -12.40
CA LEU A 369 -23.52 4.57 -11.70
C LEU A 369 -24.80 4.11 -12.43
N LYS A 370 -25.61 5.07 -12.90
CA LYS A 370 -26.81 4.79 -13.68
C LYS A 370 -26.51 4.18 -15.05
N ASP A 371 -25.54 4.73 -15.78
CA ASP A 371 -25.15 4.25 -17.11
C ASP A 371 -24.63 2.80 -17.06
N HIS A 372 -23.95 2.43 -15.97
CA HIS A 372 -23.39 1.09 -15.75
C HIS A 372 -24.27 0.18 -14.90
N LYS A 373 -25.44 0.64 -14.45
CA LYS A 373 -26.39 -0.09 -13.59
C LYS A 373 -25.70 -0.65 -12.33
N VAL A 374 -24.94 0.21 -11.66
CA VAL A 374 -24.26 -0.13 -10.40
C VAL A 374 -25.18 0.24 -9.24
N ASP A 375 -25.78 -0.78 -8.64
CA ASP A 375 -26.64 -0.66 -7.47
C ASP A 375 -25.87 -1.00 -6.17
N ASP A 376 -26.49 -0.78 -5.01
CA ASP A 376 -25.95 -1.13 -3.68
C ASP A 376 -24.54 -0.57 -3.38
N VAL A 377 -24.27 0.65 -3.86
CA VAL A 377 -23.02 1.37 -3.62
C VAL A 377 -22.83 1.61 -2.12
N GLN A 378 -21.76 1.03 -1.58
CA GLN A 378 -21.36 1.20 -0.19
C GLN A 378 -20.38 2.36 -0.02
N PHE A 379 -19.54 2.58 -1.03
CA PHE A 379 -18.41 3.50 -0.95
C PHE A 379 -18.01 3.98 -2.33
N VAL A 380 -17.66 5.27 -2.42
CA VAL A 380 -17.14 5.92 -3.61
C VAL A 380 -15.94 6.76 -3.18
N ASP A 381 -14.84 6.64 -3.91
CA ASP A 381 -13.63 7.41 -3.65
C ASP A 381 -13.01 7.90 -4.96
N MET A 382 -12.34 9.05 -4.91
CA MET A 382 -11.49 9.51 -6.00
C MET A 382 -10.11 8.88 -5.83
N VAL A 383 -9.61 8.25 -6.89
CA VAL A 383 -8.32 7.57 -6.89
C VAL A 383 -7.55 7.91 -8.15
N TYR A 384 -6.26 7.63 -8.15
CA TYR A 384 -5.48 7.55 -9.38
C TYR A 384 -5.25 6.09 -9.77
N VAL A 385 -5.34 5.79 -11.06
CA VAL A 385 -4.91 4.54 -11.67
C VAL A 385 -3.66 4.81 -12.50
N PHE A 386 -2.56 4.18 -12.11
CA PHE A 386 -1.28 4.24 -12.79
C PHE A 386 -1.21 3.17 -13.88
N ASP A 387 -1.04 3.61 -15.13
CA ASP A 387 -0.94 2.74 -16.31
C ASP A 387 0.52 2.45 -16.74
N GLY A 388 1.49 3.02 -16.03
CA GLY A 388 2.92 3.00 -16.38
C GLY A 388 3.45 4.34 -16.88
N ASN A 389 2.58 5.22 -17.39
CA ASN A 389 2.94 6.50 -18.01
C ASN A 389 2.41 7.70 -17.24
N GLU A 390 1.18 7.65 -16.73
CA GLU A 390 0.58 8.75 -15.96
C GLU A 390 -0.37 8.25 -14.88
N LEU A 391 -0.73 9.15 -13.95
CA LEU A 391 -1.76 8.91 -12.96
C LEU A 391 -3.11 9.37 -13.52
N ILE A 392 -3.95 8.41 -13.94
CA ILE A 392 -5.25 8.68 -14.53
C ILE A 392 -6.30 8.77 -13.41
N PRO A 393 -7.05 9.87 -13.28
CA PRO A 393 -8.06 9.99 -12.24
C PRO A 393 -9.24 9.06 -12.51
N ALA A 394 -9.70 8.37 -11.47
CA ALA A 394 -10.75 7.39 -11.53
C ALA A 394 -11.64 7.43 -10.29
N TRP A 395 -12.90 7.03 -10.48
CA TRP A 395 -13.82 6.71 -9.41
C TRP A 395 -13.65 5.25 -9.02
N TYR A 396 -13.22 5.01 -7.78
CA TYR A 396 -13.29 3.70 -7.15
C TYR A 396 -14.66 3.54 -6.50
N VAL A 397 -15.44 2.58 -6.98
CA VAL A 397 -16.79 2.31 -6.49
C VAL A 397 -16.84 0.90 -5.93
N LYS A 398 -17.20 0.80 -4.66
CA LYS A 398 -17.38 -0.48 -3.99
C LYS A 398 -18.85 -0.72 -3.68
N THR A 399 -19.32 -1.88 -4.08
CA THR A 399 -20.64 -2.42 -3.78
C THR A 399 -20.51 -3.59 -2.80
N GLN A 400 -21.63 -4.20 -2.40
CA GLN A 400 -21.59 -5.38 -1.53
C GLN A 400 -20.82 -6.57 -2.14
N THR A 401 -20.83 -6.70 -3.47
CA THR A 401 -20.29 -7.89 -4.17
C THR A 401 -19.12 -7.59 -5.07
N ASN A 402 -19.01 -6.36 -5.59
CA ASN A 402 -18.07 -5.99 -6.63
C ASN A 402 -17.35 -4.68 -6.33
N GLU A 403 -16.18 -4.54 -6.93
CA GLU A 403 -15.37 -3.33 -6.92
C GLU A 403 -15.15 -2.89 -8.37
N TYR A 404 -15.33 -1.61 -8.64
CA TYR A 404 -15.23 -1.02 -9.97
C TYR A 404 -14.27 0.16 -9.96
N PHE A 405 -13.56 0.32 -11.06
CA PHE A 405 -12.77 1.51 -11.34
C PHE A 405 -13.28 2.11 -12.63
N PHE A 406 -13.72 3.36 -12.57
CA PHE A 406 -14.16 4.08 -13.75
C PHE A 406 -13.33 5.32 -13.97
N SER A 407 -12.85 5.54 -15.18
CA SER A 407 -12.15 6.77 -15.56
C SER A 407 -13.02 7.98 -15.24
N ALA A 408 -12.50 8.90 -14.42
CA ALA A 408 -13.20 10.14 -14.08
C ALA A 408 -13.22 11.13 -15.26
N LEU A 409 -12.48 10.84 -16.33
CA LEU A 409 -12.38 11.68 -17.53
C LEU A 409 -13.49 11.39 -18.54
N ASP A 410 -13.80 10.11 -18.77
CA ASP A 410 -14.73 9.68 -19.82
C ASP A 410 -15.78 8.66 -19.36
N GLY A 411 -15.75 8.26 -18.09
CA GLY A 411 -16.73 7.37 -17.47
C GLY A 411 -16.58 5.89 -17.83
N LYS A 412 -15.54 5.48 -18.57
CA LYS A 412 -15.34 4.08 -18.96
C LYS A 412 -14.80 3.25 -17.81
N ILE A 413 -15.20 1.97 -17.75
CA ILE A 413 -14.56 0.97 -16.89
C ILE A 413 -13.09 0.81 -17.29
N MET A 414 -12.21 0.78 -16.29
CA MET A 414 -10.77 0.61 -16.43
C MET A 414 -10.32 -0.83 -16.24
#